data_AF-A0A7X8JD28-F1
#
_entry.id   AF-A0A7X8JD28-F1
#
_cell.length_a   1.000
_cell.length_b   1.000
_cell.length_c   1.000
_cell.angle_alpha   90.00
_cell.angle_beta   90.00
_cell.angle_gamma   90.00
#
_symmetry.space_group_name_H-M   'P 1'
#
loop_
_entity.id
_entity.type
_entity.pdbx_description
1 polymer ?
#
loop_
_entity_poly.entity_id
_entity_poly.type
_entity_poly.pdbx_seq_one_letter_code
_entity_poly.pdbx_strand_id
1 'polypeptide(L)' 'MEENKLLEEIEALKNDLDRLISIEAGFDEIYSLSEKLDSRIVSLYKLKSAGYII' A
#
# COMPACT_ATOMS: atom_id res chain seq x y z
N MET A 1 11.45 3.97 -12.98
CA MET A 1 11.56 4.60 -11.64
C MET A 1 10.93 3.67 -10.64
N GLU A 2 11.72 3.11 -9.73
CA GLU A 2 11.25 2.18 -8.69
C GLU A 2 10.22 2.84 -7.75
N GLU A 3 10.33 4.16 -7.53
CA GLU A 3 9.33 4.96 -6.81
C GLU A 3 7.93 4.87 -7.44
N ASN A 4 7.82 5.15 -8.74
CA ASN A 4 6.53 5.18 -9.42
C ASN A 4 5.82 3.83 -9.34
N LYS A 5 6.59 2.74 -9.44
CA LYS A 5 6.05 1.39 -9.29
C LYS A 5 5.50 1.16 -7.87
N LEU A 6 6.23 1.60 -6.84
CA LEU A 6 5.77 1.52 -5.45
C LEU A 6 4.54 2.38 -5.19
N LEU A 7 4.47 3.58 -5.78
CA LEU A 7 3.30 4.46 -5.69
C LEU A 7 2.08 3.84 -6.38
N GLU A 8 2.26 3.26 -7.57
CA GLU A 8 1.21 2.52 -8.28
C GLU A 8 0.72 1.31 -7.46
N GLU A 9 1.64 0.55 -6.85
CA GLU A 9 1.29 -0.57 -5.97
C GLU A 9 0.50 -0.10 -4.73
N ILE A 10 0.92 1.00 -4.10
CA ILE A 10 0.20 1.60 -2.95
C ILE A 10 -1.20 2.05 -3.36
N GLU A 11 -1.34 2.69 -4.52
CA GLU A 11 -2.63 3.17 -5.00
C GLU A 11 -3.57 2.01 -5.35
N ALA A 12 -3.05 0.94 -5.96
CA ALA A 12 -3.82 -0.27 -6.20
C ALA A 12 -4.33 -0.90 -4.90
N LEU A 13 -3.46 -1.05 -3.89
CA LEU A 13 -3.83 -1.59 -2.58
C LEU A 13 -4.87 -0.73 -1.85
N LYS A 14 -4.79 0.60 -1.98
CA LYS A 14 -5.82 1.52 -1.43
C LYS A 14 -7.18 1.30 -2.10
N ASN A 15 -7.21 1.24 -3.43
CA ASN A 15 -8.45 1.00 -4.17
C ASN A 15 -9.07 -0.36 -3.85
N ASP A 16 -8.24 -1.39 -3.68
CA ASP A 16 -8.70 -2.71 -3.25
C ASP A 16 -9.27 -2.67 -1.82
N LEU A 17 -8.66 -1.89 -0.92
CA LEU A 17 -9.14 -1.73 0.46
C LEU A 17 -10.48 -1.00 0.51
N ASP A 18 -10.61 0.10 -0.23
CA ASP A 18 -11.87 0.84 -0.37
C ASP A 18 -12.97 -0.07 -0.94
N ARG A 19 -12.63 -0.93 -1.91
CA ARG A 19 -13.55 -1.94 -2.44
C ARG A 19 -13.96 -2.96 -1.38
N LEU A 20 -13.02 -3.51 -0.61
CA LEU A 20 -13.33 -4.47 0.46
C LEU A 20 -14.25 -3.87 1.51
N ILE A 21 -14.01 -2.61 1.91
CA ILE A 21 -14.89 -1.88 2.84
C ILE A 21 -16.27 -1.67 2.21
N SER A 22 -16.32 -1.29 0.93
CA SER A 22 -17.59 -1.02 0.23
C SER A 22 -18.48 -2.25 0.07
N ILE A 23 -17.90 -3.45 0.02
CA ILE A 23 -18.64 -4.71 -0.04
C ILE A 23 -18.84 -5.37 1.33
N GLU A 24 -18.49 -4.67 2.42
CA GLU A 24 -18.56 -5.18 3.79
C GLU A 24 -17.81 -6.52 3.96
N ALA A 25 -16.62 -6.62 3.37
CA ALA A 25 -15.77 -7.81 3.46
C ALA A 25 -15.40 -8.16 4.91
N GLY A 26 -14.95 -9.39 5.13
CA GLY A 26 -14.55 -9.86 6.45
C GLY A 26 -13.39 -9.05 7.03
N PHE A 27 -13.37 -8.91 8.36
CA PHE A 27 -12.29 -8.20 9.06
C PHE A 27 -10.91 -8.74 8.68
N ASP A 28 -10.74 -10.06 8.57
CA ASP A 28 -9.45 -10.68 8.25
C ASP A 28 -8.94 -10.28 6.86
N GLU A 29 -9.84 -10.10 5.88
CA GLU A 29 -9.49 -9.68 4.53
C GLU A 29 -9.05 -8.22 4.52
N ILE A 30 -9.81 -7.35 5.20
CA ILE A 30 -9.50 -5.93 5.38
C ILE A 30 -8.16 -5.77 6.12
N TYR A 31 -7.96 -6.54 7.19
CA TYR A 31 -6.73 -6.52 7.99
C TYR A 31 -5.52 -6.98 7.18
N SER A 32 -5.61 -8.12 6.50
CA SER A 32 -4.51 -8.65 5.68
C SER A 32 -4.10 -7.67 4.58
N LEU A 33 -5.06 -6.99 3.95
CA LEU A 33 -4.76 -5.99 2.94
C LEU A 33 -4.15 -4.72 3.54
N SER A 34 -4.62 -4.31 4.72
CA SER A 34 -4.08 -3.17 5.46
C SER A 34 -2.62 -3.39 5.86
N GLU A 35 -2.24 -4.57 6.33
CA GLU A 35 -0.85 -4.91 6.63
C GLU A 35 0.06 -4.84 5.39
N LYS A 36 -0.44 -5.31 4.23
CA LYS A 36 0.30 -5.21 2.97
C LYS A 36 0.50 -3.75 2.55
N LEU A 37 -0.54 -2.93 2.67
CA LEU A 37 -0.48 -1.51 2.37
C LEU A 37 0.55 -0.79 3.26
N ASP A 38 0.51 -1.05 4.57
CA ASP A 38 1.48 -0.49 5.52
C ASP A 38 2.92 -0.88 5.16
N SER A 39 3.17 -2.15 4.85
CA SER A 39 4.50 -2.61 4.43
C SER A 39 5.02 -1.88 3.18
N ARG A 40 4.16 -1.54 2.22
CA ARG A 40 4.55 -0.79 1.02
C ARG A 40 4.83 0.67 1.34
N ILE A 41 4.02 1.30 2.18
CA ILE A 41 4.25 2.66 2.66
C ILE A 41 5.59 2.75 3.40
N VAL A 42 5.87 1.81 4.32
CA VAL A 42 7.15 1.74 5.02
C VAL A 42 8.33 1.58 4.04
N SER A 43 8.16 0.77 2.99
CA SER A 43 9.19 0.59 1.96
C SER A 43 9.47 1.90 1.20
N LEU A 44 8.43 2.63 0.81
CA LEU A 44 8.54 3.94 0.18
C LEU A 44 9.27 4.93 1.10
N TYR A 45 8.89 5.00 2.38
CA TYR A 45 9.56 5.85 3.36
C TYR A 45 11.04 5.51 3.48
N LYS A 46 11.41 4.23 3.58
CA LYS A 46 12.81 3.80 3.66
C LYS A 46 13.63 4.26 2.45
N LEU A 47 13.07 4.14 1.24
CA LEU A 47 13.75 4.57 0.02
C LEU A 47 13.93 6.09 -0.02
N LYS A 48 12.94 6.86 0.42
CA LYS A 48 13.05 8.33 0.55
C LYS A 48 14.08 8.73 1.60
N SER A 49 14.04 8.12 2.78
CA SER A 49 14.98 8.42 3.87
C SER A 49 16.42 8.05 3.55
N ALA A 50 16.63 7.02 2.74
CA ALA A 50 17.97 6.60 2.32
C ALA A 50 18.50 7.37 1.09
N GLY A 51 17.73 8.31 0.54
CA GLY A 51 18.14 9.15 -0.60
C GLY A 51 18.18 8.41 -1.94
N TYR A 52 17.52 7.24 -2.05
CA TYR A 52 17.44 6.47 -3.30
C TYR A 52 16.43 7.06 -4.31
N ILE A 53 15.63 8.03 -3.87
CA ILE A 53 14.53 8.60 -4.63
C ILE A 53 14.48 10.10 -4.31
N ILE A 54 14.59 10.94 -5.34
CA ILE A 54 14.58 12.42 -5.29
C ILE A 54 13.56 12.92 -6.31
#